data_AF-A0A848LSY1-F1
#
_entry.id   AF-A0A848LSY1-F1
#
_cell.length_a   1.000
_cell.length_b   1.000
_cell.length_c   1.000
_cell.angle_alpha   90.00
_cell.angle_beta   90.00
_cell.angle_gamma   90.00
#
_symmetry.space_group_name_H-M   'P 1'
#
loop_
_entity.id
_entity.type
_entity.pdbx_description
1 polymer ?
#
loop_
_entity_poly.entity_id
_entity_poly.type
_entity_poly.pdbx_seq_one_letter_code
_entity_poly.pdbx_strand_id
1 'polypeptide(L)'
;MKPALLLAFCVVLLGACRSQAPRHPMAPVEVSGATVRDNALLGLAPEGVGALLTDALKATGRFEPQKEDAPREQRPWRLTLDVPFTREVLKDGDPRSFAEVGANLELERFGGALPQHYEVVGLGEAPVLEDTPTGRQAAMREALRSVLRQVAESAVLQLAALERTDEALVQDLKADDARIREFALRTLAERQHPSAAPLLIERLKEATDAETVRRTMGTLVEMKARVAVPVLIDLARGRDVGFVQEIVFAVGEIGGPEAEAYLYTVAQGHDAPSVQAAAQQALDTLYALRKPSTAEARGTDHAD
;
A
#
# COMPACT_ATOMS: atom_id res chain seq x y z
N MET A 1 -21.84 -54.25 53.62
CA MET A 1 -22.98 -53.97 52.70
C MET A 1 -22.63 -52.73 51.89
N LYS A 2 -22.45 -52.92 50.56
CA LYS A 2 -22.29 -51.97 49.43
C LYS A 2 -21.41 -50.70 49.60
N PRO A 3 -20.32 -50.54 48.81
CA PRO A 3 -19.73 -49.23 48.55
C PRO A 3 -20.57 -48.51 47.48
N ALA A 4 -20.97 -47.26 47.77
CA ALA A 4 -21.66 -46.40 46.82
C ALA A 4 -20.63 -45.70 45.91
N LEU A 5 -20.77 -45.96 44.61
CA LEU A 5 -20.04 -45.33 43.52
C LEU A 5 -20.53 -43.87 43.39
N LEU A 6 -19.71 -42.89 43.69
CA LEU A 6 -19.97 -41.48 43.37
C LEU A 6 -19.19 -41.13 42.10
N LEU A 7 -19.90 -41.07 40.98
CA LEU A 7 -19.41 -40.55 39.71
C LEU A 7 -19.03 -39.06 39.91
N ALA A 8 -17.75 -38.76 39.79
CA ALA A 8 -17.27 -37.39 39.59
C ALA A 8 -17.55 -36.99 38.14
N PHE A 9 -18.54 -36.12 37.94
CA PHE A 9 -18.83 -35.50 36.65
C PHE A 9 -17.78 -34.40 36.40
N CYS A 10 -16.73 -34.72 35.64
CA CYS A 10 -15.80 -33.71 35.13
C CYS A 10 -16.53 -32.84 34.10
N VAL A 11 -17.00 -31.68 34.53
CA VAL A 11 -17.41 -30.60 33.62
C VAL A 11 -16.16 -30.08 32.93
N VAL A 12 -15.92 -30.54 31.71
CA VAL A 12 -14.92 -29.96 30.81
C VAL A 12 -15.45 -28.61 30.35
N LEU A 13 -14.96 -27.54 30.97
CA LEU A 13 -15.15 -26.17 30.48
C LEU A 13 -14.32 -25.98 29.20
N LEU A 14 -14.92 -26.28 28.05
CA LEU A 14 -14.47 -25.80 26.74
C LEU A 14 -14.78 -24.29 26.64
N GLY A 15 -14.01 -23.48 27.37
CA GLY A 15 -13.96 -22.04 27.18
C GLY A 15 -13.17 -21.73 25.92
N ALA A 16 -13.88 -21.54 24.82
CA ALA A 16 -13.33 -21.15 23.53
C ALA A 16 -12.41 -19.94 23.65
N CYS A 17 -11.10 -20.15 23.44
CA CYS A 17 -10.18 -19.10 23.05
C CYS A 17 -10.59 -18.58 21.66
N ARG A 18 -11.62 -17.72 21.60
CA ARG A 18 -11.81 -16.81 20.48
C ARG A 18 -10.57 -15.92 20.47
N SER A 19 -9.63 -16.20 19.58
CA SER A 19 -8.52 -15.30 19.27
C SER A 19 -9.10 -13.89 19.08
N GLN A 20 -8.83 -12.98 20.03
CA GLN A 20 -9.24 -11.58 19.96
C GLN A 20 -8.35 -10.91 18.91
N ALA A 21 -8.60 -11.19 17.64
CA ALA A 21 -7.96 -10.45 16.58
C ALA A 21 -8.36 -8.97 16.74
N PRO A 22 -7.41 -8.04 16.64
CA PRO A 22 -7.65 -6.64 16.96
C PRO A 22 -8.73 -6.04 16.07
N ARG A 23 -9.55 -5.19 16.67
CA ARG A 23 -10.61 -4.45 16.00
C ARG A 23 -10.16 -3.03 15.74
N HIS A 24 -10.62 -2.49 14.62
CA HIS A 24 -10.25 -1.17 14.13
C HIS A 24 -11.44 -0.23 14.31
N PRO A 25 -11.42 0.69 15.29
CA PRO A 25 -12.44 1.71 15.40
C PRO A 25 -12.39 2.58 14.13
N MET A 26 -13.55 2.90 13.57
CA MET A 26 -13.67 3.75 12.38
C MET A 26 -14.61 4.93 12.62
N ALA A 27 -14.25 6.07 12.03
CA ALA A 27 -15.12 7.22 11.92
C ALA A 27 -16.23 6.92 10.88
N PRO A 28 -17.28 7.73 10.79
CA PRO A 28 -18.21 7.66 9.68
C PRO A 28 -17.46 7.71 8.34
N VAL A 29 -17.83 6.81 7.42
CA VAL A 29 -17.23 6.73 6.09
C VAL A 29 -17.56 8.00 5.31
N GLU A 30 -16.54 8.63 4.74
CA GLU A 30 -16.69 9.74 3.80
C GLU A 30 -16.71 9.20 2.37
N VAL A 31 -17.64 9.68 1.55
CA VAL A 31 -17.67 9.36 0.10
C VAL A 31 -17.30 10.61 -0.66
N SER A 32 -16.19 10.55 -1.38
CA SER A 32 -15.64 11.63 -2.19
C SER A 32 -15.93 11.41 -3.69
N GLY A 33 -15.54 12.38 -4.51
CA GLY A 33 -15.71 12.31 -5.96
C GLY A 33 -17.08 12.75 -6.48
N ALA A 34 -17.11 13.14 -7.76
CA ALA A 34 -18.34 13.55 -8.45
C ALA A 34 -19.13 12.36 -9.00
N THR A 35 -18.45 11.23 -9.28
CA THR A 35 -19.03 10.03 -9.89
C THR A 35 -20.15 9.41 -9.07
N VAL A 36 -20.19 9.59 -7.75
CA VAL A 36 -21.33 9.10 -6.94
C VAL A 36 -22.48 10.10 -6.92
N ARG A 37 -22.18 11.41 -6.95
CA ARG A 37 -23.16 12.49 -6.81
C ARG A 37 -24.08 12.58 -8.04
N ASP A 38 -23.52 12.45 -9.23
CA ASP A 38 -24.20 12.73 -10.49
C ASP A 38 -24.37 11.48 -11.37
N ASN A 39 -24.71 10.34 -10.76
CA ASN A 39 -24.69 9.05 -11.46
C ASN A 39 -26.04 8.33 -11.45
N ALA A 40 -26.77 8.54 -12.53
CA ALA A 40 -28.06 7.89 -12.77
C ALA A 40 -27.95 6.35 -12.89
N LEU A 41 -26.81 5.81 -13.34
CA LEU A 41 -26.60 4.37 -13.48
C LEU A 41 -26.48 3.68 -12.13
N LEU A 42 -25.89 4.34 -11.12
CA LEU A 42 -25.93 3.87 -9.73
C LEU A 42 -27.31 4.14 -9.11
N GLY A 43 -27.83 5.35 -9.33
CA GLY A 43 -29.04 5.87 -8.69
C GLY A 43 -29.01 5.70 -7.17
N LEU A 44 -27.86 5.98 -6.56
CA LEU A 44 -27.65 6.01 -5.12
C LEU A 44 -27.00 7.35 -4.78
N ALA A 45 -27.48 7.99 -3.72
CA ALA A 45 -26.81 9.15 -3.15
C ALA A 45 -25.53 8.72 -2.40
N PRO A 46 -24.56 9.63 -2.18
CA PRO A 46 -23.33 9.34 -1.44
C PRO A 46 -23.56 8.68 -0.08
N GLU A 47 -24.61 9.06 0.64
CA GLU A 47 -24.97 8.50 1.94
C GLU A 47 -25.34 7.01 1.83
N GLY A 48 -26.02 6.63 0.74
CA GLY A 48 -26.38 5.24 0.46
C GLY A 48 -25.15 4.39 0.13
N VAL A 49 -24.19 4.93 -0.60
CA VAL A 49 -22.92 4.25 -0.89
C VAL A 49 -22.08 4.11 0.39
N GLY A 50 -21.99 5.17 1.21
CA GLY A 50 -21.31 5.16 2.49
C GLY A 50 -21.90 4.14 3.47
N ALA A 51 -23.23 3.99 3.50
CA ALA A 51 -23.92 2.96 4.27
C ALA A 51 -23.55 1.54 3.80
N LEU A 52 -23.54 1.29 2.48
CA LEU A 52 -23.13 0.00 1.93
C LEU A 52 -21.68 -0.36 2.28
N LEU A 53 -20.75 0.61 2.19
CA LEU A 53 -19.36 0.38 2.59
C LEU A 53 -19.25 0.12 4.10
N THR A 54 -19.96 0.90 4.91
CA THR A 54 -20.00 0.71 6.36
C THR A 54 -20.47 -0.70 6.73
N ASP A 55 -21.50 -1.22 6.04
CA ASP A 55 -22.00 -2.57 6.26
C ASP A 55 -21.00 -3.63 5.78
N ALA A 56 -20.34 -3.43 4.64
CA ALA A 56 -19.28 -4.31 4.16
C ALA A 56 -18.10 -4.39 5.15
N LEU A 57 -17.66 -3.24 5.68
CA LEU A 57 -16.60 -3.16 6.69
C LEU A 57 -17.00 -3.87 8.00
N LYS A 58 -18.22 -3.66 8.49
CA LYS A 58 -18.74 -4.36 9.67
C LYS A 58 -18.83 -5.87 9.45
N ALA A 59 -19.23 -6.31 8.25
CA ALA A 59 -19.36 -7.72 7.90
C ALA A 59 -18.02 -8.47 7.95
N THR A 60 -16.88 -7.78 7.82
CA THR A 60 -15.55 -8.37 8.05
C THR A 60 -15.32 -8.79 9.50
N GLY A 61 -16.08 -8.24 10.45
CA GLY A 61 -15.90 -8.44 11.89
C GLY A 61 -14.65 -7.76 12.47
N ARG A 62 -13.91 -6.97 11.67
CA ARG A 62 -12.67 -6.30 12.06
C ARG A 62 -12.81 -4.79 12.23
N PHE A 63 -13.81 -4.18 11.59
CA PHE A 63 -14.11 -2.76 11.77
C PHE A 63 -15.31 -2.57 12.70
N GLU A 64 -15.22 -1.59 13.60
CA GLU A 64 -16.33 -1.21 14.48
C GLU A 64 -16.52 0.32 14.48
N PRO A 65 -17.77 0.81 14.48
CA PRO A 65 -18.03 2.24 14.61
C PRO A 65 -17.41 2.79 15.90
N GLN A 66 -16.82 3.97 15.83
CA GLN A 66 -16.33 4.67 17.02
C GLN A 66 -17.47 4.86 18.03
N LYS A 67 -17.22 4.49 19.29
CA LYS A 67 -18.12 4.80 20.41
C LYS A 67 -17.89 6.23 20.87
N GLU A 68 -18.96 6.95 21.23
CA GLU A 68 -18.88 8.34 21.71
C GLU A 68 -17.93 8.52 22.91
N ASP A 69 -17.82 7.47 23.75
CA ASP A 69 -16.96 7.45 24.95
C ASP A 69 -15.59 6.77 24.75
N ALA A 70 -15.15 6.54 23.50
CA ALA A 70 -13.88 5.86 23.24
C ALA A 70 -12.67 6.68 23.78
N PRO A 71 -11.68 6.03 24.42
CA PRO A 71 -10.47 6.71 24.90
C PRO A 71 -9.79 7.49 23.76
N ARG A 72 -9.31 8.70 24.04
CA ARG A 72 -8.63 9.57 23.05
C ARG A 72 -7.40 8.92 22.38
N GLU A 73 -6.86 7.87 22.99
CA GLU A 73 -5.73 7.08 22.50
C GLU A 73 -6.13 6.09 21.39
N GLN A 74 -7.38 5.63 21.36
CA GLN A 74 -7.93 4.80 20.28
C GLN A 74 -8.53 5.69 19.20
N ARG A 75 -7.66 6.40 18.48
CA ARG A 75 -8.11 7.24 17.37
C ARG A 75 -8.65 6.37 16.23
N PRO A 76 -9.86 6.66 15.74
CA PRO A 76 -10.47 5.86 14.70
C PRO A 76 -9.72 6.04 13.38
N TRP A 77 -9.82 5.03 12.53
CA TRP A 77 -9.51 5.17 11.12
C TRP A 77 -10.54 6.10 10.47
N ARG A 78 -10.06 7.14 9.78
CA ARG A 78 -10.84 7.87 8.80
C ARG A 78 -10.78 7.09 7.49
N LEU A 79 -11.95 6.86 6.91
CA LEU A 79 -12.12 6.07 5.71
C LEU A 79 -12.77 6.93 4.65
N THR A 80 -12.06 7.15 3.54
CA THR A 80 -12.56 7.94 2.40
C THR A 80 -12.67 7.04 1.19
N LEU A 81 -13.88 6.90 0.67
CA LEU A 81 -14.16 6.13 -0.54
C LEU A 81 -14.30 7.08 -1.74
N ASP A 82 -13.46 6.89 -2.75
CA ASP A 82 -13.67 7.43 -4.08
C ASP A 82 -14.13 6.34 -5.05
N VAL A 83 -15.06 6.70 -5.94
CA VAL A 83 -15.52 5.83 -7.04
C VAL A 83 -15.07 6.50 -8.33
N PRO A 84 -13.83 6.26 -8.81
CA PRO A 84 -13.28 7.04 -9.91
C PRO A 84 -14.06 6.84 -11.22
N PHE A 85 -14.70 5.68 -11.41
CA PHE A 85 -15.53 5.43 -12.57
C PHE A 85 -16.62 4.39 -12.33
N THR A 86 -17.68 4.50 -13.12
CA THR A 86 -18.64 3.44 -13.41
C THR A 86 -18.82 3.33 -14.91
N ARG A 87 -18.82 2.14 -15.46
CA ARG A 87 -18.99 1.96 -16.92
C ARG A 87 -19.69 0.65 -17.26
N GLU A 88 -20.25 0.61 -18.45
CA GLU A 88 -20.71 -0.62 -19.07
C GLU A 88 -19.70 -1.03 -20.15
N VAL A 89 -19.23 -2.27 -20.14
CA VAL A 89 -18.27 -2.79 -21.11
C VAL A 89 -18.80 -4.05 -21.78
N LEU A 90 -18.34 -4.32 -23.01
CA LEU A 90 -18.50 -5.61 -23.66
C LEU A 90 -17.19 -6.39 -23.47
N LYS A 91 -17.31 -7.65 -23.05
CA LYS A 91 -16.14 -8.51 -22.82
C LYS A 91 -16.02 -9.52 -23.95
N ASP A 92 -14.78 -9.82 -24.32
CA ASP A 92 -14.51 -10.83 -25.35
C ASP A 92 -15.05 -12.19 -24.93
N GLY A 93 -15.89 -12.79 -25.79
CA GLY A 93 -16.44 -14.11 -25.57
C GLY A 93 -17.70 -14.19 -24.71
N ASP A 94 -18.26 -13.09 -24.21
CA ASP A 94 -19.59 -13.05 -23.57
C ASP A 94 -20.55 -12.15 -24.37
N PRO A 95 -21.73 -12.63 -24.77
CA PRO A 95 -22.70 -11.82 -25.51
C PRO A 95 -23.36 -10.72 -24.66
N ARG A 96 -23.19 -10.72 -23.35
CA ARG A 96 -23.75 -9.71 -22.43
C ARG A 96 -22.76 -8.57 -22.20
N SER A 97 -23.31 -7.40 -21.91
CA SER A 97 -22.52 -6.32 -21.32
C SER A 97 -22.32 -6.53 -19.82
N PHE A 98 -21.28 -5.90 -19.28
CA PHE A 98 -20.90 -5.95 -17.88
C PHE A 98 -20.87 -4.54 -17.31
N ALA A 99 -21.47 -4.37 -16.13
CA ALA A 99 -21.24 -3.20 -15.32
C ALA A 99 -19.92 -3.34 -14.58
N GLU A 100 -19.07 -2.32 -14.65
CA GLU A 100 -17.82 -2.21 -13.92
C GLU A 100 -17.82 -0.97 -13.02
N VAL A 101 -17.39 -1.14 -11.77
CA VAL A 101 -17.23 -0.08 -10.78
C VAL A 101 -15.84 -0.18 -10.19
N GLY A 102 -15.02 0.85 -10.42
CA GLY A 102 -13.74 1.02 -9.72
C GLY A 102 -13.95 1.72 -8.39
N ALA A 103 -13.19 1.34 -7.36
CA ALA A 103 -13.21 2.03 -6.07
C ALA A 103 -11.82 2.11 -5.47
N ASN A 104 -11.52 3.28 -4.89
CA ASN A 104 -10.33 3.54 -4.09
C ASN A 104 -10.80 3.83 -2.66
N LEU A 105 -10.26 3.08 -1.69
CA LEU A 105 -10.52 3.31 -0.28
C LEU A 105 -9.22 3.76 0.39
N GLU A 106 -9.23 5.00 0.85
CA GLU A 106 -8.16 5.58 1.67
C GLU A 106 -8.44 5.31 3.15
N LEU A 107 -7.41 4.89 3.87
CA LEU A 107 -7.41 4.65 5.30
C LEU A 107 -6.39 5.57 5.96
N GLU A 108 -6.86 6.48 6.80
CA GLU A 108 -6.01 7.42 7.50
C GLU A 108 -6.15 7.30 9.02
N ARG A 109 -5.02 7.40 9.71
CA ARG A 109 -5.02 7.52 11.18
C ARG A 109 -3.94 8.48 11.63
N PHE A 110 -4.39 9.55 12.29
CA PHE A 110 -3.53 10.58 12.87
C PHE A 110 -3.31 10.32 14.36
N GLY A 111 -2.17 10.74 14.91
CA GLY A 111 -1.93 10.75 16.37
C GLY A 111 -0.97 9.67 16.91
N GLY A 112 -0.28 8.95 16.04
CA GLY A 112 0.95 8.22 16.38
C GLY A 112 2.21 9.07 16.14
N ALA A 113 3.39 8.46 16.18
CA ALA A 113 4.66 9.13 15.86
C ALA A 113 4.69 9.70 14.44
N LEU A 114 4.02 9.02 13.49
CA LEU A 114 3.82 9.46 12.12
C LEU A 114 2.34 9.26 11.72
N PRO A 115 1.78 10.13 10.86
CA PRO A 115 0.49 9.88 10.25
C PRO A 115 0.55 8.62 9.39
N GLN A 116 -0.47 7.77 9.51
CA GLN A 116 -0.64 6.58 8.70
C GLN A 116 -1.65 6.87 7.60
N HIS A 117 -1.29 6.59 6.35
CA HIS A 117 -2.14 6.73 5.18
C HIS A 117 -1.92 5.53 4.27
N TYR A 118 -3.00 4.82 3.95
CA TYR A 118 -2.99 3.63 3.10
C TYR A 118 -4.11 3.69 2.08
N GLU A 119 -3.84 3.24 0.87
CA GLU A 119 -4.84 3.11 -0.18
C GLU A 119 -5.02 1.63 -0.54
N VAL A 120 -6.27 1.22 -0.76
CA VAL A 120 -6.62 -0.06 -1.37
C VAL A 120 -7.59 0.17 -2.52
N VAL A 121 -7.38 -0.55 -3.62
CA VAL A 121 -8.15 -0.40 -4.86
C VAL A 121 -8.88 -1.71 -5.17
N GLY A 122 -10.06 -1.60 -5.76
CA GLY A 122 -10.83 -2.75 -6.23
C GLY A 122 -11.54 -2.48 -7.56
N LEU A 123 -11.91 -3.57 -8.24
CA LEU A 123 -12.77 -3.55 -9.42
C LEU A 123 -13.93 -4.54 -9.23
N GLY A 124 -15.14 -4.00 -9.14
CA GLY A 124 -16.36 -4.79 -9.06
C GLY A 124 -16.97 -4.94 -10.43
N GLU A 125 -17.45 -6.15 -10.74
CA GLU A 125 -18.02 -6.48 -12.04
C GLU A 125 -19.30 -7.28 -11.86
N ALA A 126 -20.29 -7.01 -12.70
CA ALA A 126 -21.52 -7.80 -12.75
C ALA A 126 -22.11 -7.84 -14.16
N PRO A 127 -22.60 -8.99 -14.64
CA PRO A 127 -23.23 -9.07 -15.96
C PRO A 127 -24.58 -8.33 -15.96
N VAL A 128 -24.89 -7.64 -17.05
CA VAL A 128 -26.22 -7.09 -17.31
C VAL A 128 -27.12 -8.24 -17.78
N LEU A 129 -28.01 -8.67 -16.89
CA LEU A 129 -28.92 -9.80 -17.16
C LEU A 129 -30.14 -9.40 -17.98
N GLU A 130 -30.57 -8.16 -17.84
CA GLU A 130 -31.72 -7.60 -18.54
C GLU A 130 -31.31 -6.30 -19.24
N ASP A 131 -31.52 -6.25 -20.57
CA ASP A 131 -31.26 -5.07 -21.38
C ASP A 131 -32.37 -4.01 -21.20
N THR A 132 -32.48 -3.51 -19.97
CA THR A 132 -33.42 -2.47 -19.56
C THR A 132 -32.69 -1.46 -18.67
N PRO A 133 -33.19 -0.22 -18.51
CA PRO A 133 -32.59 0.74 -17.58
C PRO A 133 -32.49 0.20 -16.14
N THR A 134 -33.52 -0.52 -15.69
CA THR A 134 -33.56 -1.15 -14.36
C THR A 134 -32.58 -2.31 -14.25
N GLY A 135 -32.43 -3.13 -15.30
CA GLY A 135 -31.47 -4.24 -15.34
C GLY A 135 -30.02 -3.76 -15.29
N ARG A 136 -29.68 -2.71 -16.06
CA ARG A 136 -28.36 -2.05 -16.00
C ARG A 136 -28.07 -1.47 -14.63
N GLN A 137 -29.04 -0.78 -14.03
CA GLN A 137 -28.89 -0.23 -12.68
C GLN A 137 -28.69 -1.34 -11.64
N ALA A 138 -29.40 -2.45 -11.76
CA ALA A 138 -29.23 -3.60 -10.87
C ALA A 138 -27.81 -4.18 -10.98
N ALA A 139 -27.30 -4.36 -12.21
CA ALA A 139 -25.93 -4.81 -12.45
C ALA A 139 -24.90 -3.82 -11.87
N MET A 140 -25.09 -2.51 -12.06
CA MET A 140 -24.19 -1.48 -11.51
C MET A 140 -24.14 -1.51 -9.97
N ARG A 141 -25.30 -1.70 -9.32
CA ARG A 141 -25.36 -1.83 -7.86
C ARG A 141 -24.75 -3.12 -7.35
N GLU A 142 -24.81 -4.20 -8.12
CA GLU A 142 -24.14 -5.46 -7.79
C GLU A 142 -22.62 -5.35 -7.95
N ALA A 143 -22.14 -4.74 -9.04
CA ALA A 143 -20.73 -4.41 -9.22
C ALA A 143 -20.22 -3.52 -8.09
N LEU A 144 -20.99 -2.49 -7.68
CA LEU A 144 -20.66 -1.67 -6.51
C LEU A 144 -20.55 -2.53 -5.23
N ARG A 145 -21.54 -3.36 -4.91
CA ARG A 145 -21.47 -4.23 -3.72
C ARG A 145 -20.28 -5.19 -3.75
N SER A 146 -19.93 -5.70 -4.93
CA SER A 146 -18.75 -6.54 -5.14
C SER A 146 -17.47 -5.77 -4.81
N VAL A 147 -17.29 -4.57 -5.38
CA VAL A 147 -16.07 -3.77 -5.13
C VAL A 147 -15.97 -3.32 -3.67
N LEU A 148 -17.09 -2.95 -3.03
CA LEU A 148 -17.11 -2.55 -1.62
C LEU A 148 -16.69 -3.69 -0.69
N ARG A 149 -17.07 -4.94 -0.98
CA ARG A 149 -16.55 -6.10 -0.25
C ARG A 149 -15.06 -6.29 -0.47
N GLN A 150 -14.59 -6.20 -1.72
CA GLN A 150 -13.18 -6.37 -2.04
C GLN A 150 -12.30 -5.33 -1.31
N VAL A 151 -12.66 -4.05 -1.34
CA VAL A 151 -11.87 -3.01 -0.65
C VAL A 151 -11.95 -3.14 0.87
N ALA A 152 -13.09 -3.59 1.43
CA ALA A 152 -13.20 -3.88 2.85
C ALA A 152 -12.30 -5.06 3.28
N GLU A 153 -12.24 -6.13 2.50
CA GLU A 153 -11.32 -7.26 2.74
C GLU A 153 -9.86 -6.83 2.60
N SER A 154 -9.52 -6.07 1.55
CA SER A 154 -8.17 -5.54 1.34
C SER A 154 -7.74 -4.60 2.47
N ALA A 155 -8.64 -3.77 2.97
CA ALA A 155 -8.41 -2.94 4.15
C ALA A 155 -8.06 -3.78 5.38
N VAL A 156 -8.79 -4.88 5.63
CA VAL A 156 -8.45 -5.82 6.72
C VAL A 156 -7.06 -6.42 6.53
N LEU A 157 -6.73 -6.88 5.32
CA LEU A 157 -5.42 -7.48 5.05
C LEU A 157 -4.28 -6.47 5.22
N GLN A 158 -4.47 -5.22 4.76
CA GLN A 158 -3.48 -4.16 4.96
C GLN A 158 -3.26 -3.90 6.45
N LEU A 159 -4.31 -3.69 7.22
CA LEU A 159 -4.17 -3.40 8.65
C LEU A 159 -3.60 -4.58 9.43
N ALA A 160 -3.94 -5.81 9.04
CA ALA A 160 -3.34 -7.01 9.61
C ALA A 160 -1.84 -7.11 9.32
N ALA A 161 -1.38 -6.72 8.13
CA ALA A 161 0.05 -6.72 7.81
C ALA A 161 0.86 -5.78 8.72
N LEU A 162 0.31 -4.61 9.06
CA LEU A 162 0.95 -3.65 9.96
C LEU A 162 1.20 -4.19 11.37
N GLU A 163 0.43 -5.18 11.80
CA GLU A 163 0.52 -5.79 13.14
C GLU A 163 1.45 -7.02 13.18
N ARG A 164 1.92 -7.50 12.03
CA ARG A 164 2.78 -8.68 11.93
C ARG A 164 4.25 -8.34 12.18
N THR A 165 5.02 -9.33 12.61
CA THR A 165 6.47 -9.21 12.74
C THR A 165 7.14 -9.28 11.37
N ASP A 166 8.37 -8.79 11.26
CA ASP A 166 9.11 -8.81 10.01
C ASP A 166 9.32 -10.25 9.50
N GLU A 167 9.58 -11.22 10.39
CA GLU A 167 9.74 -12.63 10.01
C GLU A 167 8.48 -13.21 9.41
N ALA A 168 7.31 -12.89 10.00
CA ALA A 168 6.02 -13.32 9.49
C ALA A 168 5.71 -12.67 8.13
N LEU A 169 6.02 -11.39 7.97
CA LEU A 169 5.85 -10.68 6.69
C LEU A 169 6.77 -11.24 5.60
N VAL A 170 8.01 -11.61 5.94
CA VAL A 170 8.94 -12.27 4.99
C VAL A 170 8.39 -13.63 4.52
N GLN A 171 7.68 -14.36 5.38
CA GLN A 171 6.96 -15.57 4.97
C GLN A 171 5.78 -15.24 4.06
N ASP A 172 5.02 -14.19 4.38
CA ASP A 172 3.84 -13.76 3.61
C ASP A 172 4.20 -13.28 2.19
N LEU A 173 5.44 -12.87 1.92
CA LEU A 173 5.95 -12.60 0.56
C LEU A 173 5.84 -13.82 -0.37
N LYS A 174 5.64 -15.03 0.17
CA LYS A 174 5.47 -16.29 -0.57
C LYS A 174 4.05 -16.83 -0.52
N ALA A 175 3.09 -16.06 0.01
CA ALA A 175 1.70 -16.48 0.10
C ALA A 175 1.07 -16.69 -1.30
N ASP A 176 0.12 -17.61 -1.42
CA ASP A 176 -0.61 -17.85 -2.67
C ASP A 176 -1.48 -16.63 -3.06
N ASP A 177 -2.11 -15.98 -2.08
CA ASP A 177 -2.90 -14.77 -2.30
C ASP A 177 -1.98 -13.58 -2.60
N ALA A 178 -2.13 -13.02 -3.80
CA ALA A 178 -1.34 -11.88 -4.28
C ALA A 178 -1.52 -10.62 -3.40
N ARG A 179 -2.71 -10.42 -2.80
CA ARG A 179 -2.97 -9.29 -1.90
C ARG A 179 -2.13 -9.39 -0.63
N ILE A 180 -1.98 -10.60 -0.09
CA ILE A 180 -1.14 -10.84 1.10
C ILE A 180 0.32 -10.51 0.77
N ARG A 181 0.84 -10.99 -0.38
CA ARG A 181 2.20 -10.66 -0.83
C ARG A 181 2.40 -9.15 -0.97
N GLU A 182 1.42 -8.45 -1.56
CA GLU A 182 1.48 -7.01 -1.79
C GLU A 182 1.53 -6.21 -0.49
N PHE A 183 0.63 -6.50 0.45
CA PHE A 183 0.60 -5.79 1.74
C PHE A 183 1.80 -6.13 2.62
N ALA A 184 2.32 -7.35 2.52
CA ALA A 184 3.58 -7.72 3.17
C ALA A 184 4.77 -6.93 2.61
N LEU A 185 4.89 -6.84 1.28
CA LEU A 185 5.93 -6.05 0.63
C LEU A 185 5.84 -4.57 1.01
N ARG A 186 4.65 -3.97 0.95
CA ARG A 186 4.41 -2.58 1.36
C ARG A 186 4.86 -2.34 2.81
N THR A 187 4.44 -3.20 3.73
CA THR A 187 4.79 -3.06 5.15
C THR A 187 6.29 -3.22 5.40
N LEU A 188 6.94 -4.19 4.75
CA LEU A 188 8.39 -4.39 4.84
C LEU A 188 9.16 -3.20 4.25
N ALA A 189 8.67 -2.63 3.15
CA ALA A 189 9.27 -1.45 2.54
C ALA A 189 9.17 -0.21 3.46
N GLU A 190 8.00 0.05 4.05
CA GLU A 190 7.83 1.13 5.05
C GLU A 190 8.76 0.95 6.25
N ARG A 191 8.94 -0.29 6.71
CA ARG A 191 9.88 -0.66 7.77
C ARG A 191 11.34 -0.70 7.34
N GLN A 192 11.64 -0.37 6.09
CA GLN A 192 13.00 -0.37 5.52
C GLN A 192 13.69 -1.75 5.61
N HIS A 193 12.92 -2.83 5.62
CA HIS A 193 13.45 -4.17 5.78
C HIS A 193 14.13 -4.64 4.47
N PRO A 194 15.36 -5.17 4.51
CA PRO A 194 16.16 -5.44 3.30
C PRO A 194 15.52 -6.45 2.34
N SER A 195 14.66 -7.35 2.83
CA SER A 195 13.94 -8.32 1.99
C SER A 195 12.94 -7.69 1.01
N ALA A 196 12.54 -6.43 1.20
CA ALA A 196 11.66 -5.74 0.25
C ALA A 196 12.42 -5.30 -1.02
N ALA A 197 13.71 -4.98 -0.93
CA ALA A 197 14.46 -4.40 -2.03
C ALA A 197 14.51 -5.29 -3.30
N PRO A 198 14.77 -6.61 -3.23
CA PRO A 198 14.76 -7.47 -4.43
C PRO A 198 13.41 -7.48 -5.15
N LEU A 199 12.30 -7.49 -4.41
CA LEU A 199 10.96 -7.52 -5.00
C LEU A 199 10.58 -6.18 -5.61
N LEU A 200 10.96 -5.07 -4.98
CA LEU A 200 10.82 -3.73 -5.56
C LEU A 200 11.65 -3.58 -6.83
N ILE A 201 12.85 -4.17 -6.89
CA ILE A 201 13.67 -4.20 -8.11
C ILE A 201 12.98 -4.96 -9.24
N GLU A 202 12.40 -6.13 -8.96
CA GLU A 202 11.65 -6.86 -10.00
C GLU A 202 10.42 -6.06 -10.47
N ARG A 203 9.67 -5.45 -9.53
CA ARG A 203 8.57 -4.54 -9.87
C ARG A 203 9.01 -3.38 -10.75
N LEU A 204 10.17 -2.80 -10.45
CA LEU A 204 10.73 -1.70 -11.21
C LEU A 204 11.09 -2.11 -12.65
N LYS A 205 11.54 -3.36 -12.87
CA LYS A 205 11.84 -3.90 -14.21
C LYS A 205 10.58 -4.21 -15.01
N GLU A 206 9.52 -4.64 -14.34
CA GLU A 206 8.23 -4.99 -14.95
C GLU A 206 7.34 -3.76 -15.19
N ALA A 207 7.60 -2.64 -14.49
CA ALA A 207 6.80 -1.44 -14.58
C ALA A 207 6.84 -0.81 -15.98
N THR A 208 5.66 -0.62 -16.57
CA THR A 208 5.49 0.00 -17.90
C THR A 208 5.08 1.46 -17.83
N ASP A 209 4.46 1.88 -16.73
CA ASP A 209 3.98 3.25 -16.54
C ASP A 209 4.96 4.08 -15.69
N ALA A 210 5.03 5.38 -15.99
CA ALA A 210 6.01 6.27 -15.37
C ALA A 210 5.70 6.56 -13.88
N GLU A 211 4.46 6.39 -13.44
CA GLU A 211 4.07 6.62 -12.05
C GLU A 211 4.58 5.49 -11.15
N THR A 212 4.32 4.24 -11.54
CA THR A 212 4.82 3.04 -10.85
C THR A 212 6.35 3.03 -10.79
N VAL A 213 7.03 3.40 -11.88
CA VAL A 213 8.50 3.52 -11.91
C VAL A 213 8.98 4.52 -10.86
N ARG A 214 8.42 5.74 -10.84
CA ARG A 214 8.84 6.78 -9.88
C ARG A 214 8.51 6.41 -8.44
N ARG A 215 7.33 5.85 -8.19
CA ARG A 215 6.92 5.40 -6.84
C ARG A 215 7.87 4.34 -6.32
N THR A 216 8.16 3.32 -7.13
CA THR A 216 9.06 2.22 -6.76
C THR A 216 10.50 2.70 -6.56
N MET A 217 10.98 3.58 -7.44
CA MET A 217 12.28 4.24 -7.28
C MET A 217 12.35 5.06 -5.99
N GLY A 218 11.31 5.85 -5.67
CA GLY A 218 11.23 6.62 -4.43
C GLY A 218 11.33 5.74 -3.19
N THR A 219 10.60 4.62 -3.15
CA THR A 219 10.69 3.65 -2.05
C THR A 219 12.10 3.07 -1.91
N LEU A 220 12.76 2.70 -3.02
CA LEU A 220 14.15 2.19 -2.99
C LEU A 220 15.15 3.26 -2.50
N VAL A 221 14.90 4.52 -2.82
CA VAL A 221 15.69 5.68 -2.34
C VAL A 221 15.53 5.87 -0.83
N GLU A 222 14.30 5.85 -0.31
CA GLU A 222 14.02 5.92 1.13
C GLU A 222 14.73 4.79 1.89
N MET A 223 14.73 3.58 1.30
CA MET A 223 15.43 2.41 1.80
C MET A 223 16.95 2.46 1.72
N LYS A 224 17.52 3.45 1.02
CA LYS A 224 18.96 3.50 0.70
C LYS A 224 19.45 2.17 0.12
N ALA A 225 18.61 1.55 -0.72
CA ALA A 225 18.80 0.20 -1.23
C ALA A 225 19.89 0.15 -2.30
N ARG A 226 21.17 0.07 -1.89
CA ARG A 226 22.33 0.07 -2.79
C ARG A 226 22.28 -1.01 -3.88
N VAL A 227 21.64 -2.15 -3.60
CA VAL A 227 21.42 -3.23 -4.55
C VAL A 227 20.56 -2.83 -5.77
N ALA A 228 19.83 -1.71 -5.70
CA ALA A 228 19.03 -1.18 -6.80
C ALA A 228 19.84 -0.28 -7.76
N VAL A 229 21.03 0.19 -7.36
CA VAL A 229 21.82 1.14 -8.15
C VAL A 229 22.09 0.66 -9.58
N PRO A 230 22.52 -0.60 -9.84
CA PRO A 230 22.72 -1.08 -11.20
C PRO A 230 21.48 -0.97 -12.08
N VAL A 231 20.31 -1.33 -11.53
CA VAL A 231 19.05 -1.32 -12.26
C VAL A 231 18.58 0.11 -12.54
N LEU A 232 18.78 1.03 -11.60
CA LEU A 232 18.49 2.45 -11.82
C LEU A 232 19.39 3.05 -12.92
N ILE A 233 20.68 2.70 -12.93
CA ILE A 233 21.61 3.12 -13.98
C ILE A 233 21.17 2.59 -15.35
N ASP A 234 20.77 1.32 -15.42
CA ASP A 234 20.27 0.71 -16.65
C ASP A 234 19.00 1.41 -17.16
N LEU A 235 18.10 1.82 -16.26
CA LEU A 235 16.86 2.54 -16.60
C LEU A 235 17.10 3.92 -17.22
N ALA A 236 18.23 4.57 -16.95
CA ALA A 236 18.55 5.88 -17.55
C ALA A 236 18.89 5.77 -19.05
N ARG A 237 19.27 4.59 -19.56
CA ARG A 237 19.76 4.45 -20.94
C ARG A 237 18.67 4.77 -21.95
N GLY A 238 18.98 5.67 -22.89
CA GLY A 238 18.07 6.04 -23.98
C GLY A 238 16.84 6.84 -23.55
N ARG A 239 16.83 7.35 -22.31
CA ARG A 239 15.75 8.18 -21.78
C ARG A 239 16.03 9.66 -22.00
N ASP A 240 14.99 10.48 -21.87
CA ASP A 240 15.11 11.92 -21.97
C ASP A 240 15.90 12.50 -20.79
N VAL A 241 16.43 13.71 -21.00
CA VAL A 241 17.27 14.43 -20.02
C VAL A 241 16.58 14.56 -18.66
N GLY A 242 15.26 14.81 -18.63
CA GLY A 242 14.52 14.97 -17.38
C GLY A 242 14.53 13.67 -16.57
N PHE A 243 14.21 12.55 -17.21
CA PHE A 243 14.25 11.25 -16.54
C PHE A 243 15.67 10.83 -16.11
N VAL A 244 16.70 11.14 -16.91
CA VAL A 244 18.10 10.89 -16.51
C VAL A 244 18.47 11.70 -15.26
N GLN A 245 18.00 12.94 -15.12
CA GLN A 245 18.20 13.74 -13.89
C GLN A 245 17.48 13.12 -12.69
N GLU A 246 16.28 12.56 -12.86
CA GLU A 246 15.58 11.81 -11.80
C GLU A 246 16.42 10.61 -11.33
N ILE A 247 17.02 9.85 -12.26
CA ILE A 247 17.90 8.72 -11.92
C ILE A 247 19.18 9.19 -11.22
N VAL A 248 19.83 10.25 -11.71
CA VAL A 248 21.03 10.84 -11.08
C VAL A 248 20.73 11.23 -9.63
N PHE A 249 19.58 11.87 -9.39
CA PHE A 249 19.13 12.20 -8.04
C PHE A 249 18.93 10.94 -7.19
N ALA A 250 18.18 9.95 -7.69
CA ALA A 250 17.91 8.71 -6.96
C ALA A 250 19.20 7.94 -6.60
N VAL A 251 20.14 7.81 -7.55
CA VAL A 251 21.43 7.15 -7.34
C VAL A 251 22.28 7.92 -6.33
N GLY A 252 22.28 9.26 -6.40
CA GLY A 252 22.94 10.13 -5.41
C GLY A 252 22.38 9.95 -4.00
N GLU A 253 21.06 9.90 -3.88
CA GLU A 253 20.41 9.69 -2.58
C GLU A 253 20.70 8.30 -2.00
N ILE A 254 20.72 7.24 -2.80
CA ILE A 254 21.07 5.88 -2.33
C ILE A 254 22.55 5.80 -1.93
N GLY A 255 23.42 6.36 -2.76
CA GLY A 255 24.87 6.39 -2.53
C GLY A 255 25.55 5.02 -2.56
N GLY A 256 26.79 4.98 -2.07
CA GLY A 256 27.67 3.81 -2.14
C GLY A 256 28.67 3.87 -3.30
N PRO A 257 29.64 2.93 -3.34
CA PRO A 257 30.76 3.01 -4.29
C PRO A 257 30.34 3.00 -5.76
N GLU A 258 29.33 2.21 -6.12
CA GLU A 258 28.84 2.13 -7.49
C GLU A 258 28.09 3.40 -7.91
N ALA A 259 27.30 3.97 -7.00
CA ALA A 259 26.65 5.26 -7.22
C ALA A 259 27.68 6.38 -7.44
N GLU A 260 28.72 6.44 -6.59
CA GLU A 260 29.80 7.41 -6.71
C GLU A 260 30.54 7.27 -8.05
N ALA A 261 30.87 6.04 -8.47
CA ALA A 261 31.52 5.79 -9.75
C ALA A 261 30.65 6.25 -10.93
N TYR A 262 29.36 5.90 -10.93
CA TYR A 262 28.42 6.31 -11.97
C TYR A 262 28.29 7.83 -12.04
N LEU A 263 28.05 8.49 -10.91
CA LEU A 263 27.88 9.94 -10.85
C LEU A 263 29.15 10.67 -11.31
N TYR A 264 30.34 10.16 -10.96
CA TYR A 264 31.60 10.70 -11.48
C TYR A 264 31.67 10.62 -13.01
N THR A 265 31.37 9.46 -13.59
CA THR A 265 31.35 9.30 -15.06
C THR A 265 30.35 10.26 -15.71
N VAL A 266 29.14 10.40 -15.15
CA VAL A 266 28.10 11.30 -15.68
C VAL A 266 28.52 12.76 -15.57
N ALA A 267 29.09 13.18 -14.43
CA ALA A 267 29.55 14.55 -14.21
C ALA A 267 30.65 14.97 -15.18
N GLN A 268 31.55 14.04 -15.55
CA GLN A 268 32.68 14.33 -16.44
C GLN A 268 32.34 14.25 -17.94
N GLY A 269 31.32 13.46 -18.33
CA GLY A 269 31.21 13.01 -19.72
C GLY A 269 29.81 12.97 -20.32
N HIS A 270 28.75 13.34 -19.61
CA HIS A 270 27.40 13.32 -20.18
C HIS A 270 27.17 14.49 -21.16
N ASP A 271 26.51 14.27 -22.30
CA ASP A 271 26.35 15.29 -23.36
C ASP A 271 25.53 16.51 -22.92
N ALA A 272 24.58 16.32 -22.00
CA ALA A 272 23.72 17.39 -21.47
C ALA A 272 24.36 18.07 -20.24
N PRO A 273 24.66 19.39 -20.29
CA PRO A 273 25.27 20.11 -19.16
C PRO A 273 24.41 20.11 -17.89
N SER A 274 23.08 20.08 -18.03
CA SER A 274 22.16 20.02 -16.88
C SER A 274 22.25 18.68 -16.13
N VAL A 275 22.57 17.59 -16.83
CA VAL A 275 22.79 16.27 -16.22
C VAL A 275 24.16 16.22 -15.55
N GLN A 276 25.20 16.78 -16.19
CA GLN A 276 26.53 16.91 -15.59
C GLN A 276 26.46 17.68 -14.26
N ALA A 277 25.77 18.83 -14.25
CA ALA A 277 25.61 19.65 -13.06
C ALA A 277 24.84 18.91 -11.95
N ALA A 278 23.78 18.19 -12.28
CA ALA A 278 23.03 17.38 -11.32
C ALA A 278 23.91 16.26 -10.71
N ALA A 279 24.72 15.59 -11.54
CA ALA A 279 25.62 14.54 -11.07
C ALA A 279 26.75 15.09 -10.19
N GLN A 280 27.31 16.25 -10.54
CA GLN A 280 28.30 16.93 -9.71
C GLN A 280 27.71 17.33 -8.35
N GLN A 281 26.49 17.88 -8.32
CA GLN A 281 25.81 18.23 -7.08
C GLN A 281 25.56 16.98 -6.20
N ALA A 282 25.16 15.87 -6.80
CA ALA A 282 24.99 14.60 -6.09
C ALA A 282 26.32 14.09 -5.49
N LEU A 283 27.42 14.15 -6.23
CA LEU A 283 28.76 13.81 -5.73
C LEU A 283 29.18 14.71 -4.57
N ASP A 284 29.01 16.02 -4.71
CA ASP A 284 29.37 16.99 -3.67
C ASP A 284 28.62 16.69 -2.37
N THR A 285 27.33 16.34 -2.48
CA THR A 285 26.49 15.91 -1.35
C THR A 285 27.03 14.63 -0.70
N LEU A 286 27.35 13.61 -1.50
CA LEU A 286 27.94 12.35 -1.02
C LEU A 286 29.30 12.57 -0.31
N TYR A 287 30.14 13.45 -0.84
CA TYR A 287 31.43 13.79 -0.22
C TYR A 287 31.25 14.61 1.06
N ALA A 288 30.29 15.54 1.08
CA ALA A 288 29.98 16.33 2.27
C ALA A 288 29.49 15.44 3.42
N LEU A 289 28.63 14.44 3.15
CA LEU A 289 28.14 13.48 4.14
C LEU A 289 29.26 12.58 4.73
N ARG A 290 30.37 12.39 4.01
CA ARG A 290 31.52 11.59 4.45
C ARG A 290 32.49 12.35 5.36
N LYS A 291 32.61 13.67 5.18
CA LYS A 291 33.54 14.53 5.94
C LYS A 291 33.27 14.60 7.46
N PRO A 292 32.03 14.58 8.00
CA PRO A 292 31.83 14.68 9.44
C PRO A 292 32.22 13.41 10.23
N SER A 293 32.20 12.21 9.65
CA SER A 293 32.50 10.97 10.42
C SER A 293 33.99 10.71 10.68
N THR A 294 34.88 11.35 9.93
CA THR A 294 36.34 11.10 10.02
C THR A 294 37.05 12.02 11.01
N ALA A 295 36.41 13.11 11.44
CA ALA A 295 36.97 14.05 12.40
C ALA A 295 36.78 13.63 13.87
N GLU A 296 35.66 12.98 14.21
CA GLU A 296 35.37 12.54 15.59
C GLU A 296 36.08 11.23 15.99
N ALA A 297 36.48 10.39 15.02
CA ALA A 297 37.21 9.16 15.29
C ALA A 297 38.73 9.34 15.54
N ARG A 298 39.23 10.59 15.55
CA ARG A 298 40.67 10.90 15.72
C ARG A 298 40.99 11.81 16.91
N GLY A 299 40.07 11.94 17.87
CA GLY A 299 40.23 12.84 19.01
C GLY A 299 39.94 12.20 20.35
N THR A 300 40.74 11.23 20.78
CA THR A 300 41.04 10.93 22.21
C THR A 300 42.28 10.01 22.25
N ASP A 301 43.41 10.53 21.78
CA ASP A 301 44.72 10.01 22.16
C ASP A 301 45.64 11.22 22.34
N HIS A 302 45.33 11.99 23.39
CA HIS A 302 46.26 12.97 23.92
C HIS A 302 46.71 12.48 25.29
N ALA A 303 48.02 12.26 25.35
CA ALA A 303 48.87 12.16 26.51
C ALA A 303 48.42 13.04 27.69
N ASP A 304 48.34 12.45 28.88
CA ASP A 304 49.32 12.64 29.95
C ASP A 304 49.17 11.53 31.02
#